data_AF-A0A521KH30-F1
#
_entry.id   AF-A0A521KH30-F1
#
_cell.length_a   1.000
_cell.length_b   1.000
_cell.length_c   1.000
_cell.angle_alpha   90.00
_cell.angle_beta   90.00
_cell.angle_gamma   90.00
#
_symmetry.space_group_name_H-M   'P 1'
#
loop_
_entity.id
_entity.type
_entity.pdbx_description
1 polymer ?
#
loop_
_entity_poly.entity_id
_entity_poly.type
_entity_poly.pdbx_seq_one_letter_code
_entity_poly.pdbx_strand_id
1 'polypeptide(L)'
;MSLKIVGDVQVGFPQLRTGYGAQTYGNTQPQTERATWIALDAEGGITAYAGKVEYGQNIRTGLAIEVADELRVAIEDVDVILGDTDRVPWDMGTFGSQSTARVGW
;
A
#
# COMPACT_ATOMS: atom_id res chain seq x y z
N MET A 1 22.07 9.43 -1.03
CA MET A 1 21.18 9.28 -2.20
C MET A 1 20.08 8.33 -1.77
N SER A 2 18.81 8.72 -1.82
CA SER A 2 17.69 7.85 -1.43
C SER A 2 17.18 7.06 -2.63
N LEU A 3 17.01 5.74 -2.49
CA LEU A 3 16.40 4.89 -3.52
C LEU A 3 14.88 4.83 -3.31
N LYS A 4 14.11 4.80 -4.39
CA LYS A 4 12.65 4.67 -4.34
C LYS A 4 12.16 3.62 -5.33
N ILE A 5 11.28 2.74 -4.86
CA ILE A 5 10.50 1.84 -5.71
C ILE A 5 9.18 2.55 -6.03
N VAL A 6 9.00 2.91 -7.30
CA VAL A 6 7.84 3.67 -7.79
C VAL A 6 7.08 2.82 -8.80
N GLY A 7 5.79 2.65 -8.59
CA GLY A 7 4.93 1.81 -9.42
C GLY A 7 3.63 2.51 -9.76
N ASP A 8 2.89 1.93 -10.69
CA ASP A 8 1.56 2.40 -11.08
C ASP A 8 0.57 2.17 -9.94
N VAL A 9 -0.50 2.96 -9.93
CA VAL A 9 -1.64 2.80 -9.01
C VAL A 9 -2.88 2.53 -9.86
N GLN A 10 -3.78 1.66 -9.42
CA GLN A 10 -5.00 1.29 -10.14
C GLN A 10 -6.24 1.35 -9.24
N VAL A 11 -7.40 1.39 -9.87
CA VAL A 11 -8.68 1.32 -9.17
C VAL A 11 -9.07 -0.14 -8.98
N GLY A 12 -8.68 -0.73 -7.85
CA GLY A 12 -9.26 -1.99 -7.36
C GLY A 12 -9.00 -3.21 -8.24
N PHE A 13 -9.92 -4.18 -8.16
CA PHE A 13 -9.88 -5.41 -8.97
C PHE A 13 -9.86 -5.10 -10.47
N PRO A 14 -9.34 -6.01 -11.33
CA PRO A 14 -9.55 -5.90 -12.77
C PRO A 14 -11.02 -5.62 -13.04
N GLN A 15 -11.29 -4.58 -13.83
CA GLN A 15 -12.61 -4.00 -14.07
C GLN A 15 -13.56 -5.04 -14.67
N LEU A 16 -14.22 -5.85 -13.84
CA LEU A 16 -15.37 -6.62 -14.28
C LEU A 16 -16.44 -5.59 -14.63
N ARG A 17 -16.79 -5.50 -15.92
CA ARG A 17 -17.74 -4.50 -16.47
C ARG A 17 -19.13 -4.54 -15.78
N THR A 18 -19.40 -5.56 -14.98
CA THR A 18 -20.65 -5.77 -14.24
C THR A 18 -20.38 -6.50 -12.92
N GLY A 19 -20.95 -6.00 -11.81
CA GLY A 19 -20.88 -6.63 -10.49
C GLY A 19 -21.05 -5.63 -9.34
N TYR A 20 -21.24 -6.13 -8.11
CA TYR A 20 -21.43 -5.31 -6.90
C TYR A 20 -20.28 -4.31 -6.68
N GLY A 21 -19.04 -4.74 -6.90
CA GLY A 21 -17.86 -3.87 -6.79
C GLY A 21 -17.83 -2.76 -7.84
N ALA A 22 -18.19 -3.06 -9.10
CA ALA A 22 -18.17 -2.07 -10.18
C ALA A 22 -19.18 -0.93 -9.93
N GLN A 23 -20.36 -1.24 -9.39
CA GLN A 23 -21.36 -0.22 -9.04
C GLN A 23 -20.99 0.55 -7.76
N THR A 24 -20.45 -0.13 -6.75
CA THR A 24 -20.17 0.48 -5.44
C THR A 24 -18.97 1.43 -5.51
N TYR A 25 -17.98 1.12 -6.35
CA TYR A 25 -16.70 1.84 -6.37
C TYR A 25 -16.47 2.68 -7.64
N GLY A 26 -17.41 2.63 -8.60
CA GLY A 26 -17.31 3.30 -9.90
C GLY A 26 -17.35 4.83 -9.87
N ASN A 27 -17.62 5.45 -8.71
CA ASN A 27 -17.56 6.91 -8.54
C ASN A 27 -16.21 7.41 -8.01
N THR A 28 -15.24 6.52 -7.76
CA THR A 28 -13.92 6.97 -7.33
C THR A 28 -13.13 7.49 -8.52
N GLN A 29 -12.57 8.70 -8.40
CA GLN A 29 -11.69 9.31 -9.41
C GLN A 29 -10.31 9.60 -8.80
N PRO A 30 -9.49 8.57 -8.54
CA PRO A 30 -8.19 8.79 -7.92
C PRO A 30 -7.16 9.32 -8.92
N GLN A 31 -6.16 10.01 -8.40
CA GLN A 31 -4.92 10.26 -9.13
C GLN A 31 -4.13 8.95 -9.18
N THR A 32 -4.28 8.21 -10.28
CA THR A 32 -3.75 6.84 -10.43
C THR A 32 -2.46 6.78 -11.24
N GLU A 33 -1.68 7.86 -11.27
CA GLU A 33 -0.57 7.91 -12.21
C GLU A 33 0.59 7.03 -11.73
N ARG A 34 1.28 7.40 -10.64
CA ARG A 34 2.33 6.58 -10.01
C ARG A 34 2.51 6.97 -8.55
N ALA A 35 2.94 6.04 -7.71
CA ALA A 35 3.24 6.29 -6.31
C ALA A 35 4.55 5.63 -5.86
N THR A 36 5.15 6.17 -4.80
CA THR A 36 6.27 5.51 -4.11
C THR A 36 5.70 4.44 -3.18
N TRP A 37 6.15 3.20 -3.37
CA TRP A 37 5.72 2.05 -2.56
C TRP A 37 6.70 1.76 -1.44
N ILE A 38 8.00 1.89 -1.74
CA ILE A 38 9.09 1.68 -0.80
C ILE A 38 10.14 2.77 -1.03
N ALA A 39 10.65 3.36 0.05
CA ALA A 39 11.79 4.25 0.03
C ALA A 39 12.92 3.68 0.91
N LEU A 40 14.15 3.87 0.47
CA LEU A 40 15.36 3.52 1.22
C LEU A 40 16.19 4.79 1.40
N ASP A 41 16.61 5.06 2.63
CA ASP A 41 17.55 6.15 2.93
C ASP A 41 19.01 5.73 2.75
N ALA A 42 19.94 6.64 3.05
CA ALA A 42 21.38 6.37 2.86
C ALA A 42 21.98 5.58 4.02
N GLU A 43 21.26 5.51 5.14
CA GLU A 43 21.63 4.86 6.39
C GLU A 43 21.14 3.40 6.44
N GLY A 44 20.30 2.99 5.48
CA GLY A 44 19.75 1.65 5.34
C GLY A 44 18.31 1.51 5.86
N GLY A 45 17.71 2.59 6.33
CA GLY A 45 16.31 2.62 6.76
C GLY A 45 15.36 2.42 5.58
N ILE A 46 14.35 1.58 5.77
CA ILE A 46 13.34 1.24 4.77
C ILE A 46 11.99 1.77 5.24
N THR A 47 11.25 2.42 4.35
CA THR A 47 9.88 2.86 4.62
C THR A 47 8.95 2.34 3.54
N ALA A 48 7.94 1.55 3.94
CA ALA A 48 6.86 1.12 3.08
C ALA A 48 5.62 2.01 3.23
N TYR A 49 4.91 2.22 2.14
CA TYR A 49 3.74 3.11 2.08
C TYR A 49 2.51 2.34 1.61
N ALA A 50 1.39 2.48 2.33
CA ALA A 50 0.12 1.89 1.93
C ALA A 50 -1.06 2.76 2.37
N GLY A 51 -2.10 2.85 1.53
CA GLY A 51 -3.33 3.58 1.86
C GLY A 51 -4.25 2.85 2.84
N LYS A 52 -3.83 1.70 3.39
CA LYS A 52 -4.58 0.97 4.42
C LYS A 52 -4.63 1.74 5.73
N VAL A 53 -5.71 1.53 6.46
CA VAL A 53 -5.90 2.00 7.83
C VAL A 53 -5.82 0.83 8.79
N GLU A 54 -5.05 0.99 9.86
CA GLU A 54 -4.93 0.07 10.99
C GLU A 54 -5.96 0.42 12.07
N TYR A 55 -6.73 -0.57 12.53
CA TYR A 55 -7.65 -0.44 13.66
C TYR A 55 -7.72 -1.72 14.52
N GLY A 56 -6.63 -2.50 14.51
CA GLY A 56 -6.43 -3.67 15.38
C GLY A 56 -6.25 -5.00 14.65
N GLN A 57 -6.36 -5.02 13.32
CA GLN A 57 -6.14 -6.22 12.50
C GLN A 57 -4.66 -6.54 12.28
N ASN A 58 -3.76 -5.64 12.67
CA ASN A 58 -2.31 -5.78 12.60
C ASN A 58 -1.74 -5.69 11.18
N ILE A 59 -2.35 -4.86 10.31
CA ILE A 59 -1.87 -4.69 8.93
C ILE A 59 -0.50 -4.02 8.85
N ARG A 60 -0.19 -3.09 9.76
CA ARG A 60 1.11 -2.40 9.77
C ARG A 60 2.25 -3.41 9.97
N THR A 61 2.10 -4.26 10.99
CA THR A 61 3.08 -5.29 11.32
C THR A 61 3.16 -6.35 10.23
N GLY A 62 2.02 -6.78 9.69
CA GLY A 62 1.98 -7.76 8.60
C GLY A 62 2.77 -7.29 7.37
N LEU A 63 2.54 -6.03 6.94
CA LEU A 63 3.28 -5.46 5.82
C LEU A 63 4.77 -5.28 6.13
N ALA A 64 5.14 -4.89 7.35
CA ALA A 64 6.55 -4.79 7.75
C ALA A 64 7.26 -6.15 7.64
N ILE A 65 6.60 -7.23 8.08
CA ILE A 65 7.13 -8.60 7.96
C ILE A 65 7.34 -8.98 6.49
N GLU A 66 6.34 -8.75 5.62
CA GLU A 66 6.43 -9.06 4.20
C GLU A 66 7.58 -8.30 3.52
N VAL A 67 7.72 -7.00 3.78
CA VAL A 67 8.80 -6.18 3.22
C VAL A 67 10.17 -6.63 3.73
N ALA A 68 10.30 -6.92 5.03
CA ALA A 68 11.55 -7.40 5.61
C ALA A 68 11.98 -8.76 5.01
N ASP A 69 11.03 -9.68 4.81
CA ASP A 69 11.29 -11.00 4.21
C ASP A 69 11.71 -10.88 2.73
N GLU A 70 11.04 -10.04 1.95
CA GLU A 70 11.37 -9.83 0.54
C GLU A 70 12.73 -9.15 0.35
N LEU A 71 13.06 -8.17 1.21
CA LEU A 71 14.32 -7.43 1.14
C LEU A 71 15.48 -8.07 1.91
N ARG A 72 15.22 -9.13 2.69
CA ARG A 72 16.21 -9.85 3.52
C ARG A 72 16.91 -8.96 4.54
N VAL A 73 16.13 -8.16 5.24
CA VAL A 73 16.58 -7.24 6.29
C VAL A 73 15.94 -7.57 7.64
N ALA A 74 16.38 -6.92 8.71
CA ALA A 74 15.72 -7.03 10.01
C ALA A 74 14.38 -6.27 9.96
N ILE A 75 13.37 -6.75 10.69
CA ILE A 75 12.06 -6.06 10.72
C ILE A 75 12.18 -4.68 11.37
N GLU A 76 13.14 -4.50 12.27
CA GLU A 76 13.43 -3.24 12.95
C GLU A 76 13.94 -2.15 12.00
N ASP A 77 14.43 -2.54 10.82
CA ASP A 77 14.88 -1.62 9.77
C ASP A 77 13.72 -1.12 8.88
N VAL A 78 12.50 -1.64 9.09
CA VAL A 78 11.32 -1.34 8.25
C VAL A 78 10.28 -0.52 9.03
N ASP A 79 10.06 0.72 8.61
CA ASP A 79 8.92 1.53 9.01
C ASP A 79 7.78 1.42 7.98
N VAL A 80 6.53 1.61 8.44
CA VAL A 80 5.34 1.50 7.61
C VAL A 80 4.40 2.67 7.86
N ILE A 81 4.18 3.45 6.80
CA ILE A 81 3.28 4.61 6.80
C ILE A 81 1.96 4.22 6.17
N LEU A 82 0.90 4.44 6.95
CA LEU A 82 -0.46 4.04 6.66
C LEU A 82 -1.40 5.25 6.64
N GLY A 83 -2.22 5.37 5.60
CA GLY A 83 -3.35 6.30 5.55
C GLY A 83 -3.01 7.81 5.55
N ASP A 84 -1.74 8.19 5.43
CA ASP A 84 -1.31 9.58 5.25
C ASP A 84 -1.44 9.96 3.77
N THR A 85 -2.54 10.62 3.40
CA THR A 85 -2.93 10.88 2.01
C THR A 85 -1.94 11.73 1.22
N ASP A 86 -1.04 12.46 1.90
CA ASP A 86 0.01 13.24 1.24
C ASP A 86 1.23 12.38 0.86
N ARG A 87 1.32 11.15 1.41
CA ARG A 87 2.53 10.31 1.33
C ARG A 87 2.27 8.93 0.75
N VAL A 88 1.09 8.38 0.94
CA VAL A 88 0.77 6.99 0.56
C VAL A 88 0.09 6.92 -0.80
N PRO A 89 0.26 5.81 -1.55
CA PRO A 89 -0.55 5.55 -2.75
C PRO A 89 -2.04 5.63 -2.42
N TRP A 90 -2.83 6.02 -3.41
CA TRP A 90 -4.28 5.91 -3.29
C TRP A 90 -4.69 4.45 -3.03
N ASP A 91 -5.68 4.28 -2.17
CA ASP A 91 -6.28 2.98 -1.87
C ASP A 91 -7.79 3.14 -1.67
N MET A 92 -8.55 2.11 -2.01
CA MET A 92 -9.99 2.04 -1.72
C MET A 92 -10.30 1.91 -0.21
N GLY A 93 -9.27 1.63 0.60
CA GLY A 93 -9.34 1.52 2.05
C GLY A 93 -9.28 0.09 2.57
N THR A 94 -9.50 -0.05 3.87
CA THR A 94 -9.47 -1.33 4.59
C THR A 94 -10.89 -1.91 4.69
N PHE A 95 -11.18 -2.96 3.91
CA PHE A 95 -12.46 -3.67 3.94
C PHE A 95 -12.34 -5.07 3.32
N GLY A 96 -13.39 -5.89 3.46
CA GLY A 96 -13.54 -7.15 2.73
C GLY A 96 -12.43 -8.18 2.96
N SER A 97 -11.75 -8.09 4.10
CA SER A 97 -10.59 -8.93 4.46
C SER A 97 -9.48 -8.93 3.39
N GLN A 98 -9.33 -7.82 2.66
CA GLN A 98 -8.37 -7.73 1.56
C GLN A 98 -6.98 -7.27 1.97
N SER A 99 -6.83 -6.64 3.14
CA SER A 99 -5.64 -5.84 3.44
C SER A 99 -4.34 -6.62 3.45
N THR A 100 -4.31 -7.84 3.98
CA THR A 100 -3.10 -8.69 3.94
C THR A 100 -2.80 -9.16 2.52
N ALA A 101 -3.83 -9.48 1.73
CA ALA A 101 -3.61 -9.91 0.35
C ALA A 101 -3.22 -8.75 -0.58
N ARG A 102 -3.56 -7.50 -0.20
CA ARG A 102 -3.45 -6.31 -1.04
C ARG A 102 -3.29 -5.05 -0.18
N VAL A 103 -2.11 -4.44 -0.26
CA VAL A 103 -1.75 -3.19 0.44
C VAL A 103 -1.77 -1.95 -0.45
N GLY A 104 -2.33 -2.10 -1.65
CA GLY A 104 -2.59 -1.07 -2.63
C GLY A 104 -3.09 -1.73 -3.92
N TRP A 105 -3.37 -0.91 -4.92
CA TRP A 105 -3.94 -1.33 -6.20
C TRP A 105 -3.24 -0.59 -7.31
#